data_AF-A0A0Q0XUD9-F1
#
_entry.id   AF-A0A0Q0XUD9-F1
#
_cell.length_a   1.000
_cell.length_b   1.000
_cell.length_c   1.000
_cell.angle_alpha   90.00
_cell.angle_beta   90.00
_cell.angle_gamma   90.00
#
_symmetry.space_group_name_H-M   'P 1'
#
loop_
_entity.id
_entity.type
_entity.pdbx_description
1 polymer ?
#
loop_
_entity_poly.entity_id
_entity_poly.type
_entity_poly.pdbx_seq_one_letter_code
_entity_poly.pdbx_strand_id
1 'polypeptide(L)'
;MEEIKNYKLVDFLKQDRTLIDDYVSILSHSLPVPTKKELWFMKLKHVEFIKQNINSTDDDSIIQILKLTEGIKKKEVLNMTITKFFGKINSVKQQLETISKAEQQLESDHINPKWEAVDGSKRMAKFGILNILDNLANGDILKWEKVKNLQFSDVFTKLLMDKTKNDIQIEMNNVKIN
;
A
#
# COMPACT_ATOMS: atom_id res chain seq x y z
N MET A 1 -34.82 5.98 -12.83
CA MET A 1 -33.51 5.30 -12.73
C MET A 1 -33.70 3.92 -13.34
N GLU A 2 -33.01 3.65 -14.44
CA GLU A 2 -32.93 2.29 -14.96
C GLU A 2 -32.25 1.39 -13.91
N GLU A 3 -32.70 0.16 -13.84
CA GLU A 3 -32.29 -0.84 -12.87
C GLU A 3 -30.75 -1.03 -12.90
N ILE A 4 -30.06 -0.87 -11.76
CA ILE A 4 -28.60 -1.11 -11.70
C ILE A 4 -28.36 -2.59 -11.94
N LYS A 5 -27.88 -2.94 -13.13
CA LYS A 5 -27.59 -4.31 -13.50
C LYS A 5 -26.22 -4.70 -12.98
N ASN A 6 -26.16 -5.78 -12.21
CA ASN A 6 -24.89 -6.29 -11.69
C ASN A 6 -24.15 -7.13 -12.73
N TYR A 7 -23.45 -6.47 -13.65
CA TYR A 7 -22.68 -7.10 -14.71
C TYR A 7 -21.53 -7.96 -14.17
N LYS A 8 -21.09 -8.95 -14.96
CA LYS A 8 -19.72 -9.47 -14.84
C LYS A 8 -18.74 -8.41 -15.32
N LEU A 9 -17.56 -8.31 -14.73
CA LEU A 9 -16.56 -7.31 -15.08
C LEU A 9 -16.23 -7.34 -16.59
N VAL A 10 -16.05 -8.53 -17.17
CA VAL A 10 -15.79 -8.69 -18.61
C VAL A 10 -16.89 -8.14 -19.52
N ASP A 11 -18.14 -8.17 -19.06
CA ASP A 11 -19.28 -7.66 -19.81
C ASP A 11 -19.46 -6.17 -19.56
N PHE A 12 -19.15 -5.71 -18.34
CA PHE A 12 -19.15 -4.30 -17.94
C PHE A 12 -18.13 -3.48 -18.72
N LEU A 13 -16.91 -3.99 -18.89
CA LEU A 13 -15.84 -3.32 -19.65
C LEU A 13 -16.16 -3.14 -21.15
N LYS A 14 -17.24 -3.75 -21.65
CA LYS A 14 -17.71 -3.61 -23.04
C LYS A 14 -18.88 -2.63 -23.17
N GLN A 15 -19.41 -2.12 -22.06
CA GLN A 15 -20.51 -1.16 -22.09
C GLN A 15 -20.03 0.19 -22.64
N ASP A 16 -20.97 1.09 -22.94
CA ASP A 16 -20.61 2.44 -23.34
C ASP A 16 -19.90 3.18 -22.19
N ARG A 17 -19.02 4.11 -22.57
CA ARG A 17 -18.17 4.82 -21.62
C ARG A 17 -18.97 5.63 -20.60
N THR A 18 -20.06 6.25 -21.03
CA THR A 18 -20.97 7.02 -20.16
C THR A 18 -21.56 6.15 -19.06
N LEU A 19 -22.09 4.98 -19.41
CA LEU A 19 -22.62 4.03 -18.42
C LEU A 19 -21.52 3.53 -17.48
N ILE A 20 -20.31 3.27 -18.00
CA ILE A 20 -19.18 2.85 -17.17
C ILE A 20 -18.85 3.95 -16.15
N ASP A 21 -18.72 5.21 -16.59
CA ASP A 21 -18.37 6.35 -15.75
C ASP A 21 -19.44 6.58 -14.66
N ASP A 22 -20.72 6.48 -15.02
CA ASP A 22 -21.85 6.57 -14.08
C ASP A 22 -21.76 5.47 -13.01
N TYR A 23 -21.53 4.23 -13.41
CA TYR A 23 -21.40 3.09 -12.50
C TYR A 23 -20.16 3.22 -11.61
N VAL A 24 -19.02 3.64 -12.16
CA VAL A 24 -17.79 3.87 -11.39
C VAL A 24 -18.01 4.93 -10.32
N SER A 25 -18.70 6.03 -10.64
CA SER A 25 -19.00 7.10 -9.67
C SER A 25 -19.81 6.61 -8.47
N ILE A 26 -20.73 5.67 -8.68
CA ILE A 26 -21.55 5.08 -7.61
C ILE A 26 -20.77 3.99 -6.88
N LEU A 27 -20.22 3.01 -7.61
CA LEU A 27 -19.60 1.81 -7.05
C LEU A 27 -18.26 2.09 -6.36
N SER A 28 -17.57 3.18 -6.70
CA SER A 28 -16.40 3.66 -5.95
C SER A 28 -16.71 3.96 -4.48
N HIS A 29 -17.97 4.23 -4.13
CA HIS A 29 -18.43 4.45 -2.76
C HIS A 29 -19.08 3.21 -2.13
N SER A 30 -19.04 2.07 -2.82
CA SER A 30 -19.61 0.82 -2.31
C SER A 30 -18.92 0.32 -1.04
N LEU A 31 -19.67 -0.40 -0.21
CA LEU A 31 -19.14 -0.95 1.03
C LEU A 31 -17.97 -1.93 0.74
N PRO A 32 -16.88 -1.84 1.50
CA PRO A 32 -15.73 -2.70 1.32
C PRO A 32 -16.11 -4.16 1.62
N VAL A 33 -15.64 -5.06 0.76
CA VAL A 33 -15.79 -6.51 0.93
C VAL A 33 -14.41 -7.09 1.29
N PRO A 34 -14.27 -7.79 2.43
CA PRO A 34 -12.97 -8.28 2.90
C PRO A 34 -12.22 -9.07 1.84
N THR A 35 -10.94 -8.78 1.61
CA THR A 35 -10.07 -9.58 0.74
C THR A 35 -9.65 -10.89 1.39
N LYS A 36 -9.28 -11.91 0.60
CA LYS A 36 -8.79 -13.19 1.17
C LYS A 36 -7.44 -13.04 1.87
N LYS A 37 -6.57 -12.18 1.34
CA LYS A 37 -5.28 -11.84 1.95
C LYS A 37 -5.31 -10.38 2.35
N GLU A 38 -4.97 -10.11 3.60
CA GLU A 38 -4.74 -8.76 4.07
C GLU A 38 -3.37 -8.27 3.66
N LEU A 39 -3.26 -6.99 3.33
CA LEU A 39 -2.02 -6.38 2.85
C LEU A 39 -0.88 -6.49 3.88
N TRP A 40 -1.21 -6.46 5.17
CA TRP A 40 -0.24 -6.62 6.27
C TRP A 40 0.58 -7.90 6.17
N PHE A 41 -0.03 -9.00 5.72
CA PHE A 41 0.62 -10.30 5.60
C PHE A 41 1.13 -10.59 4.18
N MET A 42 1.04 -9.61 3.28
CA MET A 42 1.59 -9.71 1.94
C MET A 42 3.07 -9.34 1.92
N LYS A 43 3.77 -9.82 0.90
CA LYS A 43 5.18 -9.46 0.67
C LYS A 43 5.30 -7.95 0.42
N LEU A 44 6.36 -7.32 0.93
CA LEU A 44 6.64 -5.89 0.76
C LEU A 44 6.51 -5.48 -0.70
N LYS A 45 7.14 -6.21 -1.63
CA LYS A 45 7.06 -5.88 -3.07
C LYS A 45 5.64 -5.86 -3.63
N HIS A 46 4.72 -6.67 -3.10
CA HIS A 46 3.33 -6.68 -3.54
C HIS A 46 2.56 -5.51 -2.93
N VAL A 47 2.78 -5.20 -1.65
CA VAL A 47 2.16 -4.03 -1.01
C VAL A 47 2.57 -2.75 -1.75
N GLU A 48 3.84 -2.65 -2.12
CA GLU A 48 4.40 -1.50 -2.83
C GLU A 48 3.88 -1.39 -4.27
N PHE A 49 3.76 -2.52 -4.97
CA PHE A 49 3.05 -2.57 -6.26
C PHE A 49 1.61 -2.07 -6.12
N ILE A 50 0.88 -2.50 -5.09
CA ILE A 50 -0.49 -2.08 -4.85
C ILE A 50 -0.56 -0.57 -4.56
N LYS A 51 0.30 -0.03 -3.69
CA LYS A 51 0.37 1.42 -3.40
C LYS A 51 0.54 2.27 -4.66
N GLN A 52 1.43 1.84 -5.56
CA GLN A 52 1.73 2.58 -6.79
C GLN A 52 0.59 2.51 -7.83
N ASN A 53 -0.23 1.46 -7.80
CA ASN A 53 -1.17 1.16 -8.87
C ASN A 53 -2.64 1.22 -8.47
N ILE A 54 -2.98 1.38 -7.19
CA ILE A 54 -4.38 1.35 -6.72
C ILE A 54 -5.25 2.49 -7.30
N ASN A 55 -4.61 3.61 -7.67
CA ASN A 55 -5.24 4.76 -8.31
C ASN A 55 -4.92 4.84 -9.81
N SER A 56 -4.37 3.76 -10.39
CA SER A 56 -4.08 3.71 -11.81
C SER A 56 -5.37 3.73 -12.63
N THR A 57 -5.34 4.42 -13.77
CA THR A 57 -6.41 4.36 -14.78
C THR A 57 -6.30 3.13 -15.68
N ASP A 58 -5.28 2.30 -15.48
CA ASP A 58 -5.07 1.06 -16.20
C ASP A 58 -5.80 -0.11 -15.53
N ASP A 59 -6.81 -0.65 -16.22
CA ASP A 59 -7.62 -1.78 -15.75
C ASP A 59 -6.78 -3.03 -15.45
N ASP A 60 -5.72 -3.28 -16.22
CA ASP A 60 -4.88 -4.46 -16.05
C ASP A 60 -4.11 -4.43 -14.72
N SER A 61 -3.66 -3.26 -14.31
CA SER A 61 -3.04 -3.02 -13.00
C SER A 61 -4.02 -3.30 -11.85
N ILE A 62 -5.26 -2.81 -11.95
CA ILE A 62 -6.30 -3.04 -10.92
C ILE A 62 -6.70 -4.53 -10.85
N ILE A 63 -6.82 -5.19 -12.00
CA ILE A 63 -7.08 -6.63 -12.07
C ILE A 63 -5.93 -7.43 -11.44
N GLN A 64 -4.68 -7.00 -11.67
CA GLN A 64 -3.50 -7.62 -11.08
C GLN A 64 -3.46 -7.44 -9.55
N ILE A 65 -3.94 -6.32 -9.01
CA ILE A 65 -4.11 -6.13 -7.55
C ILE A 65 -5.04 -7.21 -6.98
N LEU A 66 -6.23 -7.40 -7.57
CA LEU A 66 -7.16 -8.43 -7.09
C LEU A 66 -6.63 -9.85 -7.25
N LYS A 67 -5.88 -10.12 -8.32
CA LYS A 67 -5.19 -11.41 -8.50
C LYS A 67 -4.24 -11.69 -7.32
N LEU A 68 -3.51 -10.67 -6.85
CA LEU A 68 -2.58 -10.80 -5.73
C LEU A 68 -3.30 -10.99 -4.38
N THR A 69 -4.34 -10.20 -4.12
CA THR A 69 -5.06 -10.20 -2.83
C THR A 69 -6.02 -11.38 -2.68
N GLU A 70 -6.60 -11.87 -3.78
CA GLU A 70 -7.51 -13.03 -3.77
C GLU A 70 -6.80 -14.35 -4.10
N GLY A 71 -5.60 -14.31 -4.69
CA GLY A 71 -4.88 -15.51 -5.12
C GLY A 71 -5.58 -16.28 -6.25
N ILE A 72 -6.34 -15.57 -7.09
CA ILE A 72 -7.13 -16.14 -8.21
C ILE A 72 -6.49 -15.78 -9.56
N LYS A 73 -6.93 -16.40 -10.65
CA LYS A 73 -6.47 -16.10 -12.02
C LYS A 73 -7.18 -14.88 -12.61
N LYS A 74 -6.57 -14.23 -13.61
CA LYS A 74 -7.17 -13.08 -14.34
C LYS A 74 -8.59 -13.37 -14.84
N LYS A 75 -8.81 -14.57 -15.40
CA LYS A 75 -10.14 -15.01 -15.87
C LYS A 75 -11.20 -15.05 -14.77
N GLU A 76 -10.80 -15.39 -13.54
CA GLU A 76 -11.72 -15.42 -12.38
C GLU A 76 -12.06 -14.02 -11.90
N VAL A 77 -11.10 -13.07 -11.96
CA VAL A 77 -11.35 -11.65 -11.70
C VAL A 77 -12.34 -11.08 -12.73
N LEU A 78 -12.11 -11.34 -14.02
CA LEU A 78 -12.96 -10.88 -15.12
C LEU A 78 -14.39 -11.44 -15.07
N ASN A 79 -14.56 -12.65 -14.51
CA ASN A 79 -15.88 -13.27 -14.33
C ASN A 79 -16.58 -12.85 -13.04
N MET A 80 -15.95 -12.04 -12.19
CA MET A 80 -16.54 -11.50 -10.96
C MET A 80 -17.60 -10.45 -11.29
N THR A 81 -18.63 -10.34 -10.45
CA THR A 81 -19.61 -9.26 -10.54
C THR A 81 -19.00 -7.92 -10.17
N ILE A 82 -19.46 -6.84 -10.80
CA ILE A 82 -18.93 -5.49 -10.57
C ILE A 82 -19.09 -5.05 -9.12
N THR A 83 -20.20 -5.36 -8.46
CA THR A 83 -20.38 -4.97 -7.05
C THR A 83 -19.34 -5.61 -6.14
N LYS A 84 -19.00 -6.88 -6.40
CA LYS A 84 -17.97 -7.60 -5.66
C LYS A 84 -16.57 -7.09 -6.02
N PHE A 85 -16.32 -6.78 -7.30
CA PHE A 85 -15.06 -6.22 -7.75
C PHE A 85 -14.76 -4.88 -7.05
N PHE A 86 -15.68 -3.92 -7.12
CA PHE A 86 -15.52 -2.62 -6.49
C PHE A 86 -15.45 -2.73 -4.97
N GLY A 87 -16.28 -3.57 -4.34
CA GLY A 87 -16.19 -3.82 -2.90
C GLY A 87 -14.82 -4.34 -2.47
N LYS A 88 -14.21 -5.24 -3.26
CA LYS A 88 -12.86 -5.76 -2.98
C LYS A 88 -11.79 -4.69 -3.16
N ILE A 89 -11.86 -3.88 -4.21
CA ILE A 89 -10.95 -2.75 -4.42
C ILE A 89 -11.06 -1.73 -3.28
N ASN A 90 -12.28 -1.42 -2.83
CA ASN A 90 -12.50 -0.52 -1.71
C ASN A 90 -11.92 -1.09 -0.40
N SER A 91 -12.00 -2.42 -0.18
CA SER A 91 -11.31 -3.04 0.96
C SER A 91 -9.78 -2.91 0.86
N VAL A 92 -9.20 -3.03 -0.33
CA VAL A 92 -7.76 -2.79 -0.53
C VAL A 92 -7.40 -1.34 -0.23
N LYS A 93 -8.19 -0.37 -0.70
CA LYS A 93 -7.98 1.06 -0.40
C LYS A 93 -8.05 1.33 1.09
N GLN A 94 -9.04 0.77 1.79
CA GLN A 94 -9.16 0.92 3.24
C GLN A 94 -7.96 0.34 3.98
N GLN A 95 -7.49 -0.85 3.60
CA GLN A 95 -6.30 -1.45 4.20
C GLN A 95 -5.04 -0.62 3.93
N LEU A 96 -4.91 -0.04 2.73
CA LEU A 96 -3.83 0.89 2.42
C LEU A 96 -3.89 2.14 3.29
N GLU A 97 -5.07 2.72 3.53
CA GLU A 97 -5.19 3.86 4.44
C GLU A 97 -4.74 3.51 5.86
N THR A 98 -5.07 2.31 6.35
CA THR A 98 -4.57 1.83 7.64
C THR A 98 -3.05 1.69 7.64
N ILE A 99 -2.48 1.14 6.57
CA ILE A 99 -1.02 1.02 6.41
C ILE A 99 -0.37 2.40 6.38
N SER A 100 -0.88 3.34 5.57
CA SER A 100 -0.35 4.71 5.49
C SER A 100 -0.38 5.42 6.83
N LYS A 101 -1.46 5.26 7.61
CA LYS A 101 -1.54 5.81 8.98
C LYS A 101 -0.53 5.17 9.92
N ALA A 102 -0.28 3.87 9.79
CA ALA A 102 0.75 3.19 10.58
C ALA A 102 2.16 3.63 10.16
N GLU A 103 2.41 3.82 8.87
CA GLU A 103 3.69 4.30 8.35
C GLU A 103 4.01 5.73 8.80
N GLN A 104 3.00 6.59 8.96
CA GLN A 104 3.18 7.91 9.58
C GLN A 104 3.74 7.82 11.02
N GLN A 105 3.48 6.72 11.76
CA GLN A 105 4.07 6.54 13.09
C GLN A 105 5.58 6.26 13.05
N LEU A 106 6.11 5.86 11.89
CA LEU A 106 7.55 5.66 11.68
C LEU A 106 8.30 6.98 11.45
N GLU A 107 7.59 8.08 11.22
CA GLU A 107 8.20 9.40 11.14
C GLU A 107 8.78 9.76 12.53
N SER A 108 9.99 10.31 12.55
CA SER A 108 10.66 10.67 13.82
C SER A 108 10.02 11.92 14.40
N ASP A 109 9.73 11.87 15.71
CA ASP A 109 9.22 13.02 16.46
C ASP A 109 10.35 14.03 16.79
N HIS A 110 11.59 13.68 16.47
CA HIS A 110 12.77 14.49 16.74
C HIS A 110 13.31 15.15 15.45
N ILE A 111 13.12 16.46 15.35
CA ILE A 111 13.74 17.26 14.28
C ILE A 111 15.24 17.39 14.59
N ASN A 112 16.10 16.73 13.81
CA ASN A 112 17.53 16.99 13.85
C ASN A 112 17.83 18.28 13.06
N PRO A 113 18.23 19.40 13.71
CA PRO A 113 18.38 20.69 13.04
C PRO A 113 19.44 20.68 11.93
N LYS A 114 20.47 19.82 12.04
CA LYS A 114 21.50 19.66 11.00
C LYS A 114 20.97 18.88 9.79
N TRP A 115 20.06 17.93 10.02
CA TRP A 115 19.43 17.14 8.97
C TRP A 115 18.43 17.99 8.17
N GLU A 116 17.66 18.84 8.86
CA GLU A 116 16.72 19.74 8.20
C GLU A 116 17.43 20.87 7.46
N ALA A 117 18.58 21.34 7.97
CA ALA A 117 19.41 22.34 7.28
C ALA A 117 19.91 21.91 5.89
N VAL A 118 19.92 20.60 5.58
CA VAL A 118 20.31 20.06 4.27
C VAL A 118 19.11 19.57 3.45
N ASP A 119 17.88 19.86 3.87
CA ASP A 119 16.65 19.30 3.30
C ASP A 119 16.68 17.76 3.26
N GLY A 120 17.30 17.12 4.26
CA GLY A 120 17.58 15.67 4.26
C GLY A 120 16.30 14.85 4.03
N SER A 121 15.21 15.23 4.69
CA SER A 121 13.88 14.62 4.56
C SER A 121 13.36 14.68 3.12
N LYS A 122 13.47 15.84 2.46
CA LYS A 122 13.02 16.05 1.08
C LYS A 122 13.90 15.36 0.05
N ARG A 123 15.22 15.29 0.29
CA ARG A 123 16.18 14.59 -0.58
C ARG A 123 16.00 13.09 -0.50
N MET A 124 15.81 12.56 0.71
CA MET A 124 15.55 11.15 0.93
C MET A 124 14.17 10.76 0.39
N ALA A 125 13.12 11.57 0.56
CA ALA A 125 11.79 11.28 0.03
C ALA A 125 11.78 10.91 -1.47
N LYS A 126 12.71 11.46 -2.28
CA LYS A 126 12.86 11.12 -3.71
C LYS A 126 13.17 9.64 -3.98
N PHE A 127 13.80 8.97 -3.04
CA PHE A 127 14.17 7.56 -3.14
C PHE A 127 13.08 6.63 -2.61
N GLY A 128 12.08 7.15 -1.89
CA GLY A 128 10.90 6.41 -1.42
C GLY A 128 11.26 5.07 -0.79
N ILE A 129 10.73 3.98 -1.37
CA ILE A 129 10.98 2.60 -0.95
C ILE A 129 12.47 2.21 -0.94
N LEU A 130 13.30 2.80 -1.81
CA LEU A 130 14.72 2.45 -1.87
C LEU A 130 15.45 2.80 -0.58
N ASN A 131 15.04 3.85 0.13
CA ASN A 131 15.61 4.15 1.45
C ASN A 131 15.24 3.09 2.48
N ILE A 132 13.99 2.62 2.44
CA ILE A 132 13.51 1.58 3.36
C ILE A 132 14.28 0.29 3.09
N LEU A 133 14.45 -0.07 1.82
CA LEU A 133 15.23 -1.23 1.42
C LEU A 133 16.70 -1.10 1.81
N ASP A 134 17.30 0.07 1.60
CA ASP A 134 18.72 0.31 1.90
C ASP A 134 19.00 0.30 3.41
N ASN A 135 18.14 0.94 4.20
CA ASN A 135 18.19 0.90 5.66
C ASN A 135 18.06 -0.53 6.19
N LEU A 136 17.09 -1.30 5.69
CA LEU A 136 16.86 -2.68 6.13
C LEU A 136 17.93 -3.66 5.65
N ALA A 137 18.55 -3.37 4.50
CA ALA A 137 19.65 -4.15 3.95
C ALA A 137 21.02 -3.72 4.48
N ASN A 138 21.08 -2.64 5.28
CA ASN A 138 22.32 -2.02 5.77
C ASN A 138 23.29 -1.69 4.61
N GLY A 139 22.78 -1.07 3.54
CA GLY A 139 23.56 -0.69 2.35
C GLY A 139 23.86 -1.83 1.37
N ASP A 140 23.45 -3.07 1.66
CA ASP A 140 23.79 -4.24 0.85
C ASP A 140 22.71 -4.54 -0.20
N ILE A 141 22.97 -4.12 -1.43
CA ILE A 141 22.05 -4.30 -2.57
C ILE A 141 21.69 -5.77 -2.84
N LEU A 142 22.57 -6.73 -2.50
CA LEU A 142 22.31 -8.15 -2.70
C LEU A 142 21.26 -8.70 -1.73
N LYS A 143 21.01 -7.98 -0.62
CA LYS A 143 19.95 -8.30 0.34
C LYS A 143 18.61 -7.67 -0.01
N TRP A 144 18.55 -6.71 -0.96
CA TRP A 144 17.32 -6.00 -1.30
C TRP A 144 16.22 -6.94 -1.78
N GLU A 145 16.55 -7.95 -2.58
CA GLU A 145 15.55 -8.92 -3.04
C GLU A 145 15.04 -9.81 -1.90
N LYS A 146 15.87 -10.08 -0.89
CA LYS A 146 15.43 -10.80 0.32
C LYS A 146 14.43 -9.95 1.09
N VAL A 147 14.74 -8.66 1.31
CA VAL A 147 13.86 -7.72 2.02
C VAL A 147 12.52 -7.55 1.28
N LYS A 148 12.54 -7.40 -0.05
CA LYS A 148 11.33 -7.31 -0.88
C LYS A 148 10.40 -8.52 -0.75
N ASN A 149 10.94 -9.68 -0.42
CA ASN A 149 10.19 -10.92 -0.27
C ASN A 149 9.72 -11.20 1.16
N LEU A 150 10.11 -10.39 2.15
CA LEU A 150 9.59 -10.44 3.52
C LEU A 150 8.14 -9.94 3.57
N GLN A 151 7.40 -10.36 4.59
CA GLN A 151 6.07 -9.84 4.85
C GLN A 151 6.15 -8.38 5.30
N PHE A 152 5.15 -7.59 4.90
CA PHE A 152 5.08 -6.18 5.24
C PHE A 152 5.03 -5.97 6.76
N SER A 153 4.28 -6.80 7.50
CA SER A 153 4.25 -6.77 8.96
C SER A 153 5.63 -6.88 9.59
N ASP A 154 6.44 -7.86 9.16
CA ASP A 154 7.78 -8.09 9.71
C ASP A 154 8.70 -6.89 9.46
N VAL A 155 8.63 -6.36 8.23
CA VAL A 155 9.35 -5.16 7.82
C VAL A 155 8.93 -3.95 8.67
N PHE A 156 7.62 -3.74 8.82
CA PHE A 156 7.07 -2.65 9.60
C PHE A 156 7.49 -2.75 11.07
N THR A 157 7.36 -3.92 11.70
CA THR A 157 7.78 -4.14 13.09
C THR A 157 9.27 -3.89 13.28
N LYS A 158 10.11 -4.29 12.32
CA LYS A 158 11.55 -4.00 12.35
C LYS A 158 11.81 -2.50 12.29
N LEU A 159 11.17 -1.77 11.37
CA LEU A 159 11.29 -0.31 11.26
C LEU A 159 10.83 0.39 12.54
N LEU A 160 9.71 -0.04 13.11
CA LEU A 160 9.19 0.52 14.35
C LEU A 160 10.15 0.27 15.52
N MET A 161 10.68 -0.95 15.66
CA MET A 161 11.68 -1.27 16.69
C MET A 161 12.93 -0.40 16.54
N ASP A 162 13.41 -0.19 15.31
CA ASP A 162 14.59 0.63 15.06
C ASP A 162 14.31 2.12 15.35
N LYS A 163 13.11 2.62 15.03
CA LYS A 163 12.66 3.96 15.44
C LYS A 163 12.69 4.09 16.97
N THR A 164 12.00 3.20 17.68
CA THR A 164 11.92 3.24 19.14
C THR A 164 13.30 3.15 19.80
N LYS A 165 14.22 2.33 19.27
CA LYS A 165 15.60 2.28 19.75
C LYS A 165 16.35 3.60 19.55
N ASN A 166 16.18 4.23 18.39
CA ASN A 166 16.80 5.52 18.10
C ASN A 166 16.24 6.62 18.99
N ASP A 167 14.92 6.66 19.19
CA ASP A 167 14.25 7.63 20.06
C ASP A 167 14.75 7.47 21.51
N ILE A 168 14.78 6.24 22.05
CA ILE A 168 15.34 5.94 23.38
C ILE A 168 16.81 6.38 23.47
N GLN A 169 17.62 6.12 22.43
CA GLN A 169 19.02 6.53 22.44
C GLN A 169 19.18 8.06 22.47
N ILE A 170 18.33 8.79 21.74
CA ILE A 170 18.29 10.26 21.76
C ILE A 170 17.88 10.76 23.14
N GLU A 171 16.82 10.19 23.73
CA GLU A 171 16.37 10.52 25.08
C GLU A 171 17.46 10.25 26.12
N MET A 172 18.10 9.08 26.09
CA MET A 172 19.22 8.73 26.98
C MET A 172 20.39 9.71 26.86
N ASN A 173 20.73 10.15 25.65
CA ASN A 173 21.79 11.13 25.41
C ASN A 173 21.41 12.52 25.94
N ASN A 174 20.12 12.84 26.00
CA ASN A 174 19.60 14.11 26.52
C ASN A 174 19.41 14.10 28.05
N VAL A 175 19.31 12.92 28.67
CA VAL A 175 19.31 12.77 30.14
C VAL A 175 20.73 12.99 30.67
N LYS A 176 20.98 14.18 31.21
CA LYS A 176 22.18 14.43 32.02
C LYS A 176 22.05 13.70 33.35
N ILE A 177 22.90 12.71 33.57
CA ILE A 177 23.11 12.13 34.90
C ILE A 177 23.87 13.19 35.70
N ASN A 178 23.19 13.82 36.67
CA ASN A 178 23.80 14.66 37.71
C ASN A 178 24.28 13.78 38.86
#